data_AF-A0A968B8V3-F1
#
_entry.id   AF-A0A968B8V3-F1
#
_cell.length_a   1.000
_cell.length_b   1.000
_cell.length_c   1.000
_cell.angle_alpha   90.00
_cell.angle_beta   90.00
_cell.angle_gamma   90.00
#
_symmetry.space_group_name_H-M   'P 1'
#
loop_
_entity.id
_entity.type
_entity.pdbx_description
1 polymer ?
#
loop_
_entity_poly.entity_id
_entity_poly.type
_entity_poly.pdbx_seq_one_letter_code
_entity_poly.pdbx_strand_id
1 'polypeptide(L)'
;MSRPRFLADHDINEHVVVGVCRREPALQFIRVRDIGMADRPDADILAYADQERLIVVSHDVNTMPAAAYVRMAEDKTIAGLLMVQQSDPINSIIDSL
;
A
#
# COMPACT_ATOMS: atom_id res chain seq x y z
N MET A 1 -8.39 -8.89 -16.91
CA MET A 1 -8.46 -8.21 -15.59
C MET A 1 -7.70 -6.91 -15.70
N SER A 2 -8.15 -5.84 -15.04
CA SER A 2 -7.40 -4.58 -14.96
C SER A 2 -6.12 -4.78 -14.15
N ARG A 3 -5.05 -4.07 -14.50
CA ARG A 3 -3.81 -4.08 -13.69
C ARG A 3 -4.09 -3.50 -12.30
N PRO A 4 -3.54 -4.07 -11.23
CA PRO A 4 -3.65 -3.49 -9.90
C PRO A 4 -2.99 -2.11 -9.87
N ARG A 5 -3.39 -1.29 -8.91
CA ARG A 5 -2.80 0.03 -8.63
C ARG A 5 -2.43 0.03 -7.17
N PHE A 6 -1.24 0.52 -6.84
CA PHE A 6 -0.71 0.48 -5.48
C PHE A 6 -0.62 1.86 -4.86
N LEU A 7 -0.82 1.92 -3.55
CA LEU A 7 -0.51 3.04 -2.69
C LEU A 7 0.58 2.62 -1.71
N ALA A 8 1.78 3.19 -1.90
CA ALA A 8 2.91 3.07 -1.00
C ALA A 8 2.63 3.87 0.27
N ASP A 9 2.55 3.17 1.40
CA ASP A 9 2.58 3.79 2.72
C ASP A 9 3.89 4.56 2.94
N HIS A 10 3.92 5.43 3.94
CA HIS A 10 5.05 6.31 4.23
C HIS A 10 6.31 5.54 4.64
N ASP A 11 6.14 4.36 5.24
CA ASP A 11 7.20 3.54 5.79
C ASP A 11 7.82 2.57 4.77
N ILE A 12 7.22 2.43 3.58
CA ILE A 12 7.71 1.49 2.56
C ILE A 12 9.10 1.88 2.07
N ASN A 13 9.97 0.88 1.87
CA ASN A 13 11.28 1.11 1.29
C ASN A 13 11.16 1.61 -0.17
N GLU A 14 11.66 2.81 -0.45
CA GLU A 14 11.59 3.43 -1.79
C GLU A 14 12.23 2.56 -2.89
N HIS A 15 13.22 1.74 -2.56
CA HIS A 15 13.82 0.82 -3.53
C HIS A 15 12.85 -0.25 -4.02
N VAL A 16 11.86 -0.65 -3.21
CA VAL A 16 10.77 -1.55 -3.64
C VAL A 16 9.92 -0.82 -4.68
N VAL A 17 9.46 0.39 -4.39
CA VAL A 17 8.61 1.18 -5.30
C VAL A 17 9.32 1.42 -6.63
N VAL A 18 10.58 1.90 -6.58
CA VAL A 18 11.40 2.14 -7.78
C VAL A 18 11.67 0.83 -8.54
N GLY A 19 11.95 -0.27 -7.84
CA GLY A 19 12.22 -1.56 -8.44
C GLY A 19 11.01 -2.15 -9.17
N VAL A 20 9.84 -2.10 -8.54
CA VAL A 20 8.56 -2.51 -9.13
C VAL A 20 8.26 -1.66 -10.38
N CYS A 21 8.34 -0.33 -10.29
CA CYS A 21 8.10 0.54 -11.44
C CYS A 21 9.12 0.33 -12.58
N ARG A 22 10.36 -0.08 -12.29
CA ARG A 22 11.34 -0.44 -13.34
C ARG A 22 11.00 -1.76 -14.01
N ARG A 23 10.49 -2.73 -13.26
CA ARG A 23 10.20 -4.08 -13.76
C ARG A 23 8.88 -4.16 -14.53
N GLU A 24 7.85 -3.44 -14.08
CA GLU A 24 6.58 -3.28 -14.78
C GLU A 24 6.23 -1.79 -14.90
N PRO A 25 6.72 -1.09 -15.95
CA PRO A 25 6.54 0.35 -16.13
C PRO A 25 5.09 0.82 -16.31
N ALA A 26 4.18 -0.09 -16.64
CA ALA A 26 2.78 0.25 -16.84
C ALA A 26 1.89 -0.08 -15.63
N LEU A 27 2.49 -0.50 -14.51
CA LEU A 27 1.86 -0.56 -13.20
C LEU A 27 1.89 0.82 -12.54
N GLN A 28 0.78 1.22 -11.91
CA GLN A 28 0.72 2.47 -11.17
C GLN A 28 1.05 2.24 -9.71
N PHE A 29 2.07 2.97 -9.21
CA PHE A 29 2.47 2.96 -7.81
C PHE A 29 2.53 4.40 -7.29
N ILE A 30 1.55 4.80 -6.50
CA ILE A 30 1.42 6.15 -5.91
C ILE A 30 2.01 6.12 -4.52
N ARG A 31 2.63 7.21 -4.04
CA ARG A 31 3.11 7.33 -2.66
C ARG A 31 2.16 8.21 -1.86
N VAL A 32 1.89 7.87 -0.60
CA VAL A 32 1.08 8.73 0.30
C VAL A 32 1.64 10.15 0.41
N ARG A 33 2.98 10.31 0.35
CA ARG A 33 3.65 11.61 0.39
C ARG A 33 3.39 12.48 -0.85
N ASP A 34 3.23 11.87 -2.02
CA ASP A 34 3.03 12.59 -3.28
C ASP A 34 1.62 13.19 -3.39
N ILE A 35 0.69 12.67 -2.57
CA ILE A 35 -0.73 13.06 -2.55
C ILE A 35 -1.15 13.78 -1.25
N GLY A 36 -0.18 14.16 -0.41
CA GLY A 36 -0.47 14.88 0.85
C GLY A 36 -1.17 14.03 1.92
N MET A 37 -0.99 12.71 1.88
CA MET A 37 -1.55 11.75 2.84
C MET A 37 -0.51 11.22 3.85
N ALA A 38 0.75 11.64 3.77
CA ALA A 38 1.82 11.08 4.61
C ALA A 38 1.60 11.21 6.12
N ASP A 39 0.98 12.30 6.58
CA ASP A 39 0.72 12.54 8.01
C ASP A 39 -0.72 12.17 8.43
N ARG A 40 -1.45 11.46 7.56
CA ARG A 40 -2.84 11.09 7.83
C ARG A 40 -2.92 9.79 8.62
N PRO A 41 -3.93 9.63 9.50
CA PRO A 41 -4.18 8.37 10.17
C PRO A 41 -4.41 7.22 9.19
N ASP A 42 -4.04 6.00 9.59
CA ASP A 42 -4.20 4.79 8.78
C ASP A 42 -5.61 4.59 8.23
N ALA A 43 -6.62 4.91 9.04
CA ALA A 43 -8.01 4.81 8.64
C ALA A 43 -8.36 5.73 7.46
N ASP A 44 -7.75 6.92 7.40
CA ASP A 44 -7.91 7.88 6.30
C ASP A 44 -7.17 7.40 5.04
N ILE A 45 -5.97 6.83 5.21
CA ILE A 45 -5.19 6.24 4.12
C ILE A 45 -5.97 5.08 3.49
N LEU A 46 -6.50 4.16 4.30
CA LEU A 46 -7.32 3.04 3.85
C LEU A 46 -8.62 3.50 3.19
N ALA A 47 -9.24 4.58 3.71
CA ALA A 47 -10.43 5.17 3.10
C ALA A 47 -10.16 5.71 1.70
N TYR A 48 -9.10 6.49 1.57
CA TYR A 48 -8.67 7.05 0.30
C TYR A 48 -8.32 5.94 -0.70
N ALA A 49 -7.56 4.94 -0.25
CA ALA A 49 -7.18 3.81 -1.08
C ALA A 49 -8.39 3.04 -1.61
N ASP A 50 -9.41 2.81 -0.77
CA ASP A 50 -10.66 2.16 -1.17
C ASP A 50 -11.42 2.97 -2.24
N GLN A 51 -11.56 4.28 -2.03
CA GLN A 51 -12.21 5.19 -2.98
C GLN A 51 -11.50 5.21 -4.35
N GLU A 52 -10.18 5.23 -4.34
CA GLU A 52 -9.34 5.29 -5.54
C GLU A 52 -9.03 3.91 -6.15
N ARG A 53 -9.53 2.81 -5.54
CA ARG A 53 -9.23 1.42 -5.92
C ARG A 53 -7.73 1.14 -5.97
N LEU A 54 -7.03 1.55 -4.91
CA LEU A 54 -5.60 1.34 -4.69
C LEU A 54 -5.40 0.28 -3.61
N ILE A 55 -4.52 -0.68 -3.86
CA ILE A 55 -4.08 -1.63 -2.84
C ILE A 55 -2.96 -0.96 -2.03
N VAL A 56 -3.12 -0.87 -0.71
CA VAL A 56 -2.08 -0.30 0.16
C VAL A 56 -0.94 -1.32 0.32
N VAL A 57 0.30 -0.86 0.21
CA VAL A 57 1.51 -1.64 0.46
C VAL A 57 2.27 -0.96 1.61
N SER A 58 2.43 -1.66 2.73
CA SER A 58 2.96 -1.11 3.98
C SER A 58 3.92 -2.08 4.67
N HIS A 59 4.86 -1.53 5.45
CA HIS A 59 5.68 -2.30 6.39
C HIS A 59 5.07 -2.32 7.81
N ASP A 60 4.04 -1.53 8.11
CA ASP A 60 3.43 -1.42 9.43
C ASP A 60 2.47 -2.59 9.70
N VAL A 61 3.04 -3.72 10.11
CA VAL A 61 2.30 -4.94 10.45
C VAL A 61 1.43 -4.84 11.71
N ASN A 62 1.49 -3.72 12.44
CA ASN A 62 0.74 -3.56 13.68
C ASN A 62 -0.50 -2.68 13.47
N THR A 63 -0.33 -1.45 13.00
CA THR A 63 -1.43 -0.47 13.00
C THR A 63 -2.28 -0.55 11.74
N MET A 64 -1.67 -0.82 10.56
CA MET A 64 -2.42 -0.95 9.31
C MET A 64 -3.44 -2.09 9.32
N PRO A 65 -3.07 -3.33 9.71
CA PRO A 65 -4.06 -4.41 9.83
C PRO A 65 -5.14 -4.09 10.87
N ALA A 66 -4.77 -3.50 12.00
CA ALA A 66 -5.73 -3.11 13.04
C ALA A 66 -6.76 -2.09 12.51
N ALA A 67 -6.30 -1.06 11.79
CA ALA A 67 -7.16 -0.08 11.15
C ALA A 67 -8.07 -0.72 10.08
N ALA A 68 -7.52 -1.64 9.27
CA ALA A 68 -8.30 -2.38 8.28
C ALA A 68 -9.40 -3.24 8.93
N TYR A 69 -9.09 -3.96 10.02
CA TYR A 69 -10.07 -4.76 10.75
C TYR A 69 -11.18 -3.91 11.36
N VAL A 70 -10.85 -2.78 11.99
CA VAL A 70 -11.85 -1.83 12.50
C VAL A 70 -12.77 -1.38 11.37
N ARG A 71 -12.19 -1.03 10.22
CA ARG A 71 -12.95 -0.58 9.05
C ARG A 71 -13.92 -1.68 8.55
N MET A 72 -13.44 -2.91 8.43
CA MET A 72 -14.26 -4.06 7.99
C MET A 72 -15.35 -4.42 9.00
N ALA A 73 -15.10 -4.24 10.30
CA ALA A 73 -16.10 -4.45 11.35
C ALA A 73 -17.23 -3.41 11.33
N GLU A 74 -16.99 -2.25 10.70
CA GLU A 74 -17.98 -1.20 10.45
C GLU A 74 -18.69 -1.34 9.08
N ASP A 75 -18.66 -2.53 8.48
CA ASP A 75 -19.21 -2.84 7.14
C ASP A 75 -18.64 -1.97 6.00
N LYS A 76 -17.47 -1.35 6.20
CA LYS A 76 -16.75 -0.60 5.17
C LYS A 76 -15.76 -1.50 4.44
N THR A 77 -15.53 -1.21 3.16
CA THR A 77 -14.58 -1.94 2.32
C THR A 77 -13.16 -1.40 2.45
N ILE A 78 -12.22 -2.25 2.00
CA ILE A 78 -10.86 -1.88 1.65
C ILE A 78 -10.60 -2.41 0.24
N ALA A 79 -9.88 -1.63 -0.58
CA ALA A 79 -9.49 -2.09 -1.92
C ALA A 79 -8.46 -3.24 -1.84
N GLY A 80 -7.65 -3.26 -0.79
CA GLY A 80 -6.69 -4.31 -0.47
C GLY A 80 -5.56 -3.77 0.41
N LEU A 81 -4.93 -4.67 1.16
CA LEU A 81 -3.78 -4.37 2.01
C LEU A 81 -2.74 -5.49 1.84
N LEU A 82 -1.53 -5.12 1.42
CA LEU A 82 -0.38 -6.02 1.28
C LEU A 82 0.68 -5.63 2.31
N MET A 83 0.93 -6.53 3.24
CA MET A 83 1.97 -6.35 4.25
C MET A 83 3.28 -6.92 3.75
N VAL A 84 4.33 -6.12 3.83
CA VAL A 84 5.69 -6.50 3.45
C VAL A 84 6.55 -6.53 4.70
N GLN A 85 7.32 -7.58 4.94
CA GLN A 85 8.25 -7.56 6.08
C GLN A 85 9.50 -6.75 5.74
N GLN A 86 9.93 -5.87 6.65
CA GLN A 86 11.14 -5.06 6.46
C GLN A 86 12.41 -5.92 6.35
N SER A 87 12.40 -7.14 6.90
CA SER A 87 13.51 -8.09 6.86
C SER A 87 13.64 -8.84 5.53
N ASP A 88 12.61 -8.81 4.67
CA ASP A 88 12.63 -9.56 3.43
C ASP A 88 13.58 -8.93 2.41
N PRO A 89 14.28 -9.73 1.59
CA PRO A 89 15.12 -9.20 0.53
C PRO A 89 14.31 -8.35 -0.44
N ILE A 90 14.79 -7.13 -0.73
CA ILE A 90 14.11 -6.17 -1.62
C ILE A 90 13.73 -6.79 -2.97
N ASN A 91 14.62 -7.60 -3.57
CA ASN A 91 14.33 -8.27 -4.85
C ASN A 91 13.17 -9.26 -4.75
N SER A 92 13.08 -10.01 -3.64
CA SER A 92 11.98 -10.95 -3.41
C SER A 92 10.65 -10.23 -3.23
N ILE A 93 10.67 -9.06 -2.55
CA ILE A 93 9.50 -8.19 -2.43
C ILE A 93 9.07 -7.69 -3.82
N ILE A 94 10.00 -7.16 -4.62
CA ILE A 94 9.71 -6.67 -5.97
C ILE A 94 9.14 -7.78 -6.85
N ASP A 95 9.68 -9.00 -6.78
CA ASP A 95 9.20 -10.14 -7.57
C ASP A 95 7.81 -10.63 -7.15
N SER A 96 7.37 -10.30 -5.93
CA SER A 96 6.08 -10.73 -5.37
C SER A 96 4.96 -9.70 -5.56
N LEU A 97 5.28 -8.48 -6.01
CA LEU A 97 4.33 -7.38 -6.28
C LEU A 97 4.04 -7.24 -7.77
#